data_AF-A0A4Q7N491-F1
#
_entry.id   AF-A0A4Q7N491-F1
#
_cell.length_a   1.000
_cell.length_b   1.000
_cell.length_c   1.000
_cell.angle_alpha   90.00
_cell.angle_beta   90.00
_cell.angle_gamma   90.00
#
_symmetry.space_group_name_H-M   'P 1'
#
loop_
_entity.id
_entity.type
_entity.pdbx_description
1 polymer ?
#
loop_
_entity_poly.entity_id
_entity_poly.type
_entity_poly.pdbx_seq_one_letter_code
_entity_poly.pdbx_strand_id
1 'polypeptide(L)'
;MRILRTSGVSDFPAFLTHPGSHPDGHTGNRSNLCSSFCRKMNSISRVHTPTLQLKSFNFMFIKRMIMQIIARTEATTVYCNTAASFPEGVLKAHQLLHQIYPSSEGRHFFGISRPVNGEIEYKAAVSLAPGEQPVTDRFERFVIKKGLFLSSTIHNFMDNIPSIQKTFEHLVKDPRVDHDGYCLEEYPDEKNMICMVTLDDDKVQDMHRKELAKEYGALYENLLSTILSFKEKDYNKRPFSGGWSPAQVVDHIIQATGGLPDQYTMDTDRLYSEKDEMTRSAFLNFDTKMQAPDFLQPEQRDYNRDEQVKTIEGIRDQHMQSIRDKDLFAICLDFEMPVWGTLTRYEWLKFIGYHTTRHIHQLKKIHNAV
;
A
#
# COMPACT_ATOMS: atom_id res chain seq x y z
N MET A 1 32.04 2.61 -55.58
CA MET A 1 31.89 4.01 -56.05
C MET A 1 31.89 4.92 -54.82
N ARG A 2 32.46 6.12 -54.93
CA ARG A 2 32.63 7.21 -53.92
C ARG A 2 32.30 6.98 -52.42
N ILE A 3 33.36 7.20 -51.63
CA ILE A 3 33.43 7.68 -50.24
C ILE A 3 32.46 8.84 -49.94
N LEU A 4 31.93 8.92 -48.71
CA LEU A 4 31.88 10.15 -47.89
C LEU A 4 31.74 9.84 -46.37
N ARG A 5 32.15 10.79 -45.52
CA ARG A 5 32.06 10.77 -44.04
C ARG A 5 31.35 12.04 -43.55
N THR A 6 30.55 11.94 -42.49
CA THR A 6 30.29 12.94 -41.41
C THR A 6 29.35 12.24 -40.40
N SER A 7 29.71 11.96 -39.14
CA SER A 7 29.97 12.85 -37.98
C SER A 7 28.72 13.51 -37.39
N GLY A 8 28.38 13.18 -36.13
CA GLY A 8 27.23 13.71 -35.40
C GLY A 8 27.11 13.11 -34.00
N VAL A 9 28.06 13.45 -33.12
CA VAL A 9 27.96 13.19 -31.67
C VAL A 9 27.31 14.42 -31.02
N SER A 10 26.41 14.22 -30.06
CA SER A 10 25.82 15.28 -29.25
C SER A 10 26.38 15.23 -27.83
N ASP A 11 27.06 16.29 -27.41
CA ASP A 11 27.84 16.32 -26.18
C ASP A 11 27.01 16.34 -24.88
N PHE A 12 27.46 15.61 -23.87
CA PHE A 12 27.05 15.78 -22.47
C PHE A 12 27.95 16.84 -21.79
N PRO A 13 27.40 17.77 -20.98
CA PRO A 13 28.19 18.81 -20.32
C PRO A 13 28.95 18.27 -19.11
N ALA A 14 30.18 17.79 -19.32
CA ALA A 14 31.09 17.41 -18.24
C ALA A 14 31.69 18.65 -17.56
N PHE A 15 31.25 18.97 -16.34
CA PHE A 15 31.85 20.03 -15.52
C PHE A 15 31.96 19.63 -14.04
N LEU A 16 33.20 19.48 -13.55
CA LEU A 16 33.67 19.94 -12.22
C LEU A 16 35.18 19.61 -12.01
N THR A 17 36.06 20.27 -12.78
CA THR A 17 37.52 20.14 -12.60
C THR A 17 38.27 21.46 -12.82
N HIS A 18 38.50 22.22 -11.73
CA HIS A 18 39.84 22.66 -11.27
C HIS A 18 39.76 23.71 -10.13
N PRO A 19 40.85 23.95 -9.38
CA PRO A 19 40.78 24.58 -8.06
C PRO A 19 41.27 26.04 -7.98
N GLY A 20 40.85 26.74 -6.92
CA GLY A 20 41.73 27.60 -6.14
C GLY A 20 41.58 29.11 -6.28
N SER A 21 40.91 29.73 -5.29
CA SER A 21 41.42 30.93 -4.60
C SER A 21 40.65 31.21 -3.29
N HIS A 22 41.38 31.63 -2.26
CA HIS A 22 40.86 32.34 -1.08
C HIS A 22 40.98 33.86 -1.36
N PRO A 23 40.18 34.75 -0.73
CA PRO A 23 40.27 34.98 0.71
C PRO A 23 38.96 35.26 1.48
N ASP A 24 39.10 35.19 2.80
CA ASP A 24 38.41 35.93 3.88
C ASP A 24 36.89 36.17 3.88
N GLY A 25 36.27 35.66 4.95
CA GLY A 25 35.59 36.55 5.90
C GLY A 25 34.07 36.72 5.81
N HIS A 26 33.33 35.83 6.48
CA HIS A 26 32.40 36.25 7.56
C HIS A 26 31.87 35.04 8.35
N THR A 27 31.80 35.18 9.68
CA THR A 27 31.34 34.12 10.60
C THR A 27 29.81 34.13 10.76
N GLY A 28 29.14 33.11 10.23
CA GLY A 28 27.67 32.96 10.30
C GLY A 28 27.25 31.67 11.00
N ASN A 29 26.88 31.74 12.28
CA ASN A 29 26.64 30.58 13.13
C ASN A 29 25.39 29.77 12.71
N ARG A 30 25.54 28.47 12.40
CA ARG A 30 24.43 27.56 12.02
C ARG A 30 24.43 26.20 12.73
N SER A 31 25.11 26.06 13.86
CA SER A 31 24.94 24.88 14.73
C SER A 31 23.73 25.07 15.67
N ASN A 32 22.59 24.41 15.39
CA ASN A 32 21.56 23.97 16.38
C ASN A 32 20.26 23.40 15.73
N LEU A 33 20.36 22.45 14.78
CA LEU A 33 19.17 21.77 14.22
C LEU A 33 19.21 20.22 14.29
N CYS A 34 20.38 19.58 14.26
CA CYS A 34 20.48 18.11 14.35
C CYS A 34 20.37 17.52 15.77
N SER A 35 20.68 18.29 16.83
CA SER A 35 20.76 17.78 18.22
C SER A 35 19.41 17.38 18.86
N SER A 36 18.30 17.56 18.15
CA SER A 36 16.95 17.15 18.54
C SER A 36 16.72 15.64 18.42
N PHE A 37 17.38 14.99 17.46
CA PHE A 37 17.14 13.58 17.08
C PHE A 37 17.40 12.60 18.24
N CYS A 38 18.60 12.63 18.82
CA CYS A 38 18.99 11.66 19.85
C CYS A 38 18.29 11.82 21.21
N ARG A 39 17.69 12.99 21.53
CA ARG A 39 17.17 13.26 22.89
C ARG A 39 15.74 12.77 23.12
N LYS A 40 14.96 12.52 22.07
CA LYS A 40 13.50 12.34 22.21
C LYS A 40 13.01 10.90 22.43
N MET A 41 13.89 9.90 22.35
CA MET A 41 13.52 8.49 22.61
C MET A 41 13.62 8.07 24.09
N ASN A 42 14.04 8.95 25.01
CA ASN A 42 14.39 8.58 26.39
C ASN A 42 13.58 9.30 27.50
N SER A 43 12.42 9.88 27.20
CA SER A 43 11.56 10.49 28.23
C SER A 43 10.06 10.48 27.90
N ILE A 44 9.33 9.47 28.41
CA ILE A 44 7.87 9.51 28.53
C ILE A 44 7.52 9.37 30.01
N SER A 45 7.11 10.48 30.64
CA SER A 45 6.50 10.46 31.97
C SER A 45 5.80 11.77 32.32
N ARG A 46 4.55 11.62 32.77
CA ARG A 46 3.66 12.60 33.45
C ARG A 46 2.96 13.67 32.60
N VAL A 47 1.65 13.71 32.83
CA VAL A 47 0.59 14.53 32.25
C VAL A 47 0.64 15.97 32.78
N HIS A 48 0.26 16.96 31.96
CA HIS A 48 -0.62 18.09 32.36
C HIS A 48 -1.26 18.80 31.15
N THR A 49 -2.51 19.22 31.31
CA THR A 49 -3.30 20.19 30.50
C THR A 49 -3.40 21.53 31.28
N PRO A 50 -4.00 22.64 30.78
CA PRO A 50 -4.71 22.90 29.50
C PRO A 50 -3.86 23.85 28.59
N THR A 51 -4.30 24.75 27.68
CA THR A 51 -5.60 25.40 27.37
C THR A 51 -5.64 25.87 25.91
N LEU A 52 -6.84 26.07 25.33
CA LEU A 52 -7.00 26.65 23.98
C LEU A 52 -6.83 28.17 23.96
N GLN A 53 -6.23 28.68 22.87
CA GLN A 53 -6.69 29.91 22.20
C GLN A 53 -6.75 29.68 20.69
N LEU A 54 -7.86 30.04 20.05
CA LEU A 54 -7.91 30.12 18.59
C LEU A 54 -7.16 31.37 18.11
N LYS A 55 -6.31 31.19 17.10
CA LYS A 55 -5.88 32.28 16.20
C LYS A 55 -6.09 31.83 14.76
N SER A 56 -6.48 32.77 13.91
CA SER A 56 -6.93 32.51 12.53
C SER A 56 -5.81 31.91 11.68
N PHE A 57 -5.98 30.65 11.28
CA PHE A 57 -5.14 30.02 10.27
C PHE A 57 -5.53 30.53 8.88
N ASN A 58 -4.60 31.22 8.22
CA ASN A 58 -4.69 31.45 6.77
C ASN A 58 -4.65 30.08 6.07
N PHE A 59 -5.60 29.84 5.16
CA PHE A 59 -5.72 28.59 4.40
C PHE A 59 -4.65 28.52 3.29
N MET A 60 -3.39 28.35 3.69
CA MET A 60 -2.30 28.05 2.78
C MET A 60 -2.50 26.63 2.24
N PHE A 61 -2.62 26.48 0.92
CA PHE A 61 -2.84 25.20 0.26
C PHE A 61 -1.62 24.27 0.42
N ILE A 62 -1.60 23.51 1.51
CA ILE A 62 -0.66 22.40 1.69
C ILE A 62 -0.99 21.34 0.65
N LYS A 63 -0.13 21.15 -0.35
CA LYS A 63 -0.13 19.92 -1.17
C LYS A 63 0.01 18.74 -0.21
N ARG A 64 -1.08 17.99 -0.02
CA ARG A 64 -1.09 16.81 0.85
C ARG A 64 -0.11 15.79 0.30
N MET A 65 0.87 15.39 1.10
CA MET A 65 1.81 14.34 0.73
C MET A 65 1.02 13.04 0.51
N ILE A 66 1.17 12.44 -0.67
CA ILE A 66 0.50 11.19 -1.02
C ILE A 66 1.40 10.05 -0.54
N MET A 67 0.89 9.26 0.40
CA MET A 67 1.53 8.04 0.88
C MET A 67 0.71 6.84 0.42
N GLN A 68 1.38 5.79 -0.05
CA GLN A 68 0.74 4.56 -0.51
C GLN A 68 1.58 3.33 -0.13
N ILE A 69 0.91 2.22 0.18
CA ILE A 69 1.60 0.93 0.34
C ILE A 69 1.92 0.39 -1.05
N ILE A 70 3.14 -0.09 -1.24
CA ILE A 70 3.55 -0.89 -2.40
C ILE A 70 4.16 -2.20 -1.93
N ALA A 71 4.12 -3.23 -2.78
CA ALA A 71 4.86 -4.47 -2.57
C ALA A 71 6.09 -4.48 -3.48
N ARG A 72 7.27 -4.73 -2.93
CA ARG A 72 8.40 -5.25 -3.72
C ARG A 72 8.25 -6.76 -3.79
N THR A 73 8.11 -7.28 -5.00
CA THR A 73 7.81 -8.70 -5.26
C THR A 73 9.08 -9.56 -5.17
N GLU A 74 10.20 -9.02 -5.65
CA GLU A 74 11.53 -9.63 -5.66
C GLU A 74 12.52 -8.89 -4.75
N ALA A 75 13.57 -9.60 -4.32
CA ALA A 75 14.64 -9.05 -3.49
C ALA A 75 15.83 -8.60 -4.36
N THR A 76 16.12 -7.30 -4.38
CA THR A 76 17.17 -6.71 -5.22
C THR A 76 18.54 -6.81 -4.53
N THR A 77 19.48 -7.59 -5.09
CA THR A 77 20.89 -7.52 -4.68
C THR A 77 21.51 -6.23 -5.21
N VAL A 78 22.15 -5.45 -4.34
CA VAL A 78 22.82 -4.18 -4.67
C VAL A 78 24.21 -4.13 -4.06
N TYR A 79 25.08 -3.31 -4.63
CA TYR A 79 26.44 -3.06 -4.15
C TYR A 79 26.54 -1.64 -3.64
N CYS A 80 27.04 -1.51 -2.40
CA CYS A 80 26.90 -0.30 -1.61
C CYS A 80 28.24 0.37 -1.30
N ASN A 81 28.19 1.69 -1.17
CA ASN A 81 29.26 2.56 -0.70
C ASN A 81 28.73 3.32 0.53
N THR A 82 29.21 2.94 1.73
CA THR A 82 28.86 3.64 2.97
C THR A 82 29.42 5.07 2.96
N ALA A 83 28.57 6.05 3.23
CA ALA A 83 28.96 7.45 3.32
C ALA A 83 29.80 7.70 4.58
N ALA A 84 30.89 8.46 4.45
CA ALA A 84 31.82 8.75 5.56
C ALA A 84 31.21 9.65 6.66
N SER A 85 30.11 10.35 6.37
CA SER A 85 29.24 11.04 7.32
C SER A 85 27.86 11.21 6.71
N PHE A 86 26.84 11.49 7.53
CA PHE A 86 25.51 11.88 7.07
C PHE A 86 25.14 13.25 7.67
N PRO A 87 24.64 14.21 6.87
CA PRO A 87 24.37 14.12 5.44
C PRO A 87 25.57 14.40 4.50
N GLU A 88 26.69 14.95 4.99
CA GLU A 88 27.70 15.58 4.11
C GLU A 88 28.45 14.58 3.21
N GLY A 89 28.61 13.33 3.63
CA GLY A 89 29.27 12.28 2.84
C GLY A 89 28.43 11.71 1.69
N VAL A 90 27.10 11.94 1.68
CA VAL A 90 26.15 11.27 0.77
C VAL A 90 26.45 11.52 -0.71
N LEU A 91 26.68 12.79 -1.08
CA LEU A 91 26.97 13.16 -2.49
C LEU A 91 28.24 12.48 -2.99
N LYS A 92 29.30 12.44 -2.16
CA LYS A 92 30.57 11.78 -2.49
C LYS A 92 30.42 10.27 -2.61
N ALA A 93 29.53 9.66 -1.82
CA ALA A 93 29.27 8.22 -1.88
C ALA A 93 28.61 7.82 -3.21
N HIS A 94 27.61 8.58 -3.66
CA HIS A 94 26.97 8.41 -4.98
C HIS A 94 27.92 8.71 -6.15
N GLN A 95 28.69 9.79 -6.07
CA GLN A 95 29.65 10.15 -7.13
C GLN A 95 30.68 9.04 -7.41
N LEU A 96 31.17 8.34 -6.37
CA LEU A 96 32.08 7.20 -6.55
C LEU A 96 31.39 6.01 -7.22
N LEU A 97 30.11 5.74 -6.91
CA LEU A 97 29.36 4.69 -7.59
C LEU A 97 29.14 5.02 -9.07
N HIS A 98 28.67 6.23 -9.41
CA HIS A 98 28.50 6.63 -10.82
C HIS A 98 29.81 6.63 -11.62
N GLN A 99 30.96 6.86 -10.97
CA GLN A 99 32.28 6.78 -11.64
C GLN A 99 32.67 5.34 -12.02
N ILE A 100 32.35 4.35 -11.19
CA ILE A 100 32.67 2.94 -11.45
C ILE A 100 31.57 2.25 -12.27
N TYR A 101 30.32 2.68 -12.07
CA TYR A 101 29.11 2.09 -12.65
C TYR A 101 28.27 3.19 -13.35
N PRO A 102 28.62 3.59 -14.59
CA PRO A 102 27.87 4.59 -15.33
C PRO A 102 26.41 4.19 -15.63
N SER A 103 25.51 5.16 -15.65
CA SER A 103 24.09 4.95 -15.96
C SER A 103 23.89 4.20 -17.28
N SER A 104 23.01 3.20 -17.27
CA SER A 104 22.74 2.30 -18.39
C SER A 104 21.38 1.60 -18.19
N GLU A 105 20.83 1.04 -19.26
CA GLU A 105 19.54 0.34 -19.23
C GLU A 105 19.56 -0.84 -18.23
N GLY A 106 18.54 -0.93 -17.38
CA GLY A 106 18.47 -1.91 -16.29
C GLY A 106 19.31 -1.61 -15.05
N ARG A 107 20.03 -0.47 -15.00
CA ARG A 107 20.79 -0.04 -13.80
C ARG A 107 19.96 0.90 -12.94
N HIS A 108 19.76 0.54 -11.67
CA HIS A 108 19.04 1.35 -10.70
C HIS A 108 19.96 1.77 -9.56
N PHE A 109 19.80 3.02 -9.11
CA PHE A 109 20.53 3.58 -7.97
C PHE A 109 19.59 3.76 -6.78
N PHE A 110 20.14 3.61 -5.58
CA PHE A 110 19.38 3.67 -4.34
C PHE A 110 20.18 4.38 -3.24
N GLY A 111 19.46 4.97 -2.29
CA GLY A 111 19.99 5.36 -0.98
C GLY A 111 19.39 4.45 0.08
N ILE A 112 20.20 3.80 0.91
CA ILE A 112 19.73 2.95 2.01
C ILE A 112 20.19 3.58 3.31
N SER A 113 19.29 3.85 4.24
CA SER A 113 19.66 4.46 5.53
C SER A 113 18.89 3.90 6.72
N ARG A 114 19.57 3.88 7.87
CA ARG A 114 19.03 3.35 9.14
C ARG A 114 19.75 3.98 10.35
N PRO A 115 19.11 4.05 11.52
CA PRO A 115 19.78 4.47 12.74
C PRO A 115 20.79 3.41 13.20
N VAL A 116 22.02 3.83 13.54
CA VAL A 116 23.07 3.00 14.15
C VAL A 116 23.68 3.80 15.29
N ASN A 117 23.57 3.29 16.52
CA ASN A 117 24.08 3.94 17.76
C ASN A 117 23.59 5.39 18.00
N GLY A 118 22.50 5.81 17.35
CA GLY A 118 21.93 7.17 17.43
C GLY A 118 22.30 8.09 16.27
N GLU A 119 23.27 7.71 15.43
CA GLU A 119 23.59 8.38 14.18
C GLU A 119 22.92 7.67 12.99
N ILE A 120 22.96 8.27 11.80
CA ILE A 120 22.38 7.66 10.58
C ILE A 120 23.52 7.05 9.76
N GLU A 121 23.52 5.72 9.64
CA GLU A 121 24.29 5.05 8.60
C GLU A 121 23.57 5.25 7.27
N TYR A 122 24.27 5.78 6.27
CA TYR A 122 23.77 5.92 4.90
C TYR A 122 24.69 5.16 3.93
N LYS A 123 24.09 4.38 3.05
CA LYS A 123 24.73 3.61 2.00
C LYS A 123 24.16 4.06 0.66
N ALA A 124 24.97 4.72 -0.15
CA ALA A 124 24.67 4.84 -1.58
C ALA A 124 24.79 3.45 -2.20
N ALA A 125 23.92 3.07 -3.13
CA ALA A 125 23.85 1.71 -3.64
C ALA A 125 23.45 1.64 -5.12
N VAL A 126 23.83 0.54 -5.80
CA VAL A 126 23.53 0.32 -7.21
C VAL A 126 23.22 -1.16 -7.51
N SER A 127 22.25 -1.42 -8.38
CA SER A 127 22.05 -2.75 -8.99
C SER A 127 22.99 -2.93 -10.18
N LEU A 128 23.51 -4.13 -10.41
CA LEU A 128 24.29 -4.41 -11.61
C LEU A 128 23.39 -4.58 -12.84
N ALA A 129 23.87 -4.17 -14.00
CA ALA A 129 23.22 -4.48 -15.27
C ALA A 129 23.47 -5.96 -15.65
N PRO A 130 22.62 -6.57 -16.51
CA PRO A 130 22.76 -7.99 -16.88
C PRO A 130 24.14 -8.34 -17.43
N GLY A 131 24.82 -9.29 -16.78
CA GLY A 131 26.15 -9.78 -17.17
C GLY A 131 27.34 -9.06 -16.52
N GLU A 132 27.14 -7.93 -15.84
CA GLU A 132 28.22 -7.25 -15.11
C GLU A 132 28.71 -8.05 -13.91
N GLN A 133 29.96 -7.76 -13.49
CA GLN A 133 30.59 -8.35 -12.31
C GLN A 133 30.83 -7.28 -11.23
N PRO A 134 30.63 -7.60 -9.94
CA PRO A 134 30.80 -6.63 -8.86
C PRO A 134 32.26 -6.37 -8.50
N VAL A 135 32.58 -5.09 -8.26
CA VAL A 135 33.83 -4.60 -7.68
C VAL A 135 33.79 -4.78 -6.14
N THR A 136 33.90 -6.03 -5.69
CA THR A 136 33.71 -6.45 -4.29
C THR A 136 34.86 -6.09 -3.34
N ASP A 137 35.99 -5.61 -3.85
CA ASP A 137 37.09 -5.05 -3.06
C ASP A 137 36.76 -3.67 -2.48
N ARG A 138 35.72 -3.00 -3.01
CA ARG A 138 35.33 -1.62 -2.64
C ARG A 138 33.91 -1.46 -2.15
N PHE A 139 32.99 -2.32 -2.61
CA PHE A 139 31.57 -2.18 -2.34
C PHE A 139 31.03 -3.39 -1.60
N GLU A 140 30.41 -3.13 -0.45
CA GLU A 140 29.73 -4.14 0.35
C GLU A 140 28.48 -4.65 -0.39
N ARG A 141 28.16 -5.94 -0.29
CA ARG A 141 26.92 -6.49 -0.84
C ARG A 141 25.78 -6.29 0.14
N PHE A 142 24.67 -5.71 -0.32
CA PHE A 142 23.40 -5.65 0.42
C PHE A 142 22.28 -6.32 -0.38
N VAL A 143 21.18 -6.65 0.28
CA VAL A 143 19.97 -7.18 -0.35
C VAL A 143 18.78 -6.35 0.12
N ILE A 144 18.21 -5.56 -0.79
CA ILE A 144 16.92 -4.91 -0.58
C ILE A 144 15.88 -6.04 -0.55
N LYS A 145 15.26 -6.25 0.61
CA LYS A 145 14.24 -7.29 0.83
C LYS A 145 13.03 -7.09 -0.09
N LYS A 146 12.40 -8.20 -0.50
CA LYS A 146 10.98 -8.19 -0.91
C LYS A 146 10.08 -7.92 0.31
N GLY A 147 8.84 -7.49 0.10
CA GLY A 147 7.88 -7.20 1.16
C GLY A 147 7.14 -5.87 0.96
N LEU A 148 6.35 -5.47 1.96
CA LEU A 148 5.58 -4.22 1.92
C LEU A 148 6.44 -3.00 2.30
N PHE A 149 6.20 -1.89 1.60
CA PHE A 149 6.82 -0.59 1.90
C PHE A 149 5.75 0.51 1.89
N LEU A 150 5.82 1.45 2.85
CA LEU A 150 5.09 2.71 2.77
C LEU A 150 5.93 3.69 1.96
N SER A 151 5.37 4.16 0.85
CA SER A 151 6.07 4.97 -0.15
C SER A 151 5.48 6.37 -0.29
N SER A 152 6.31 7.34 -0.69
CA SER A 152 5.92 8.69 -1.09
C SER A 152 6.91 9.23 -2.12
N THR A 153 6.42 9.67 -3.29
CA THR A 153 7.25 10.24 -4.35
C THR A 153 7.51 11.73 -4.15
N ILE A 154 8.75 12.16 -4.38
CA ILE A 154 9.17 13.56 -4.47
C ILE A 154 9.53 13.86 -5.92
N HIS A 155 8.90 14.89 -6.49
CA HIS A 155 9.16 15.35 -7.86
C HIS A 155 10.12 16.54 -7.87
N ASN A 156 11.11 16.51 -8.78
CA ASN A 156 12.24 17.45 -8.84
C ASN A 156 12.92 17.60 -7.47
N PHE A 157 13.34 16.48 -6.85
CA PHE A 157 13.81 16.47 -5.46
C PHE A 157 14.99 17.43 -5.19
N MET A 158 15.82 17.67 -6.22
CA MET A 158 16.93 18.62 -6.19
C MET A 158 16.51 20.08 -5.96
N ASP A 159 15.30 20.48 -6.38
CA ASP A 159 14.75 21.83 -6.13
C ASP A 159 14.53 22.10 -4.63
N ASN A 160 14.41 21.03 -3.84
CA ASN A 160 14.08 21.09 -2.41
C ASN A 160 14.63 19.86 -1.67
N ILE A 161 15.95 19.70 -1.61
CA ILE A 161 16.61 18.61 -0.87
C ILE A 161 16.07 18.46 0.58
N PRO A 162 15.75 19.54 1.35
CA PRO A 162 15.10 19.43 2.66
C PRO A 162 13.70 18.81 2.68
N SER A 163 13.09 18.52 1.52
CA SER A 163 11.85 17.73 1.44
C SER A 163 12.09 16.23 1.71
N ILE A 164 13.26 15.69 1.36
CA ILE A 164 13.63 14.28 1.58
C ILE A 164 13.51 13.93 3.07
N GLN A 165 14.21 14.69 3.91
CA GLN A 165 14.15 14.55 5.37
C GLN A 165 12.71 14.66 5.88
N LYS A 166 11.94 15.63 5.38
CA LYS A 166 10.54 15.83 5.80
C LYS A 166 9.64 14.66 5.41
N THR A 167 9.85 14.06 4.24
CA THR A 167 9.08 12.88 3.82
C THR A 167 9.41 11.68 4.70
N PHE A 168 10.69 11.37 4.93
CA PHE A 168 11.05 10.30 5.87
C PHE A 168 10.56 10.57 7.29
N GLU A 169 10.66 11.81 7.79
CA GLU A 169 10.08 12.21 9.08
C GLU A 169 8.57 11.97 9.18
N HIS A 170 7.82 11.87 8.09
CA HIS A 170 6.41 11.48 8.12
C HIS A 170 6.23 9.97 7.96
N LEU A 171 6.98 9.33 7.04
CA LEU A 171 6.92 7.89 6.81
C LEU A 171 7.26 7.07 8.07
N VAL A 172 8.34 7.41 8.80
CA VAL A 172 8.77 6.68 10.02
C VAL A 172 7.85 6.89 11.24
N LYS A 173 6.82 7.74 11.12
CA LYS A 173 5.79 7.93 12.17
C LYS A 173 4.59 7.00 11.99
N ASP A 174 4.51 6.25 10.89
CA ASP A 174 3.45 5.27 10.69
C ASP A 174 3.65 4.08 11.66
N PRO A 175 2.63 3.69 12.45
CA PRO A 175 2.79 2.64 13.47
C PRO A 175 3.10 1.26 12.88
N ARG A 176 2.92 1.06 11.57
CA ARG A 176 3.13 -0.23 10.88
C ARG A 176 4.57 -0.44 10.40
N VAL A 177 5.47 0.51 10.64
CA VAL A 177 6.88 0.42 10.19
C VAL A 177 7.62 -0.73 10.86
N ASP A 178 8.42 -1.45 10.08
CA ASP A 178 9.45 -2.37 10.58
C ASP A 178 10.60 -1.53 11.17
N HIS A 179 10.83 -1.68 12.48
CA HIS A 179 11.84 -0.91 13.22
C HIS A 179 13.25 -1.52 13.10
N ASP A 180 13.37 -2.79 12.69
CA ASP A 180 14.63 -3.46 12.37
C ASP A 180 14.99 -3.36 10.87
N GLY A 181 14.13 -2.69 10.10
CA GLY A 181 14.26 -2.45 8.67
C GLY A 181 15.09 -1.22 8.31
N TYR A 182 14.70 -0.52 7.23
CA TYR A 182 15.46 0.61 6.70
C TYR A 182 14.61 1.60 5.89
N CYS A 183 15.09 2.83 5.82
CA CYS A 183 14.66 3.81 4.83
C CYS A 183 15.35 3.51 3.50
N LEU A 184 14.58 3.57 2.41
CA LEU A 184 15.04 3.35 1.04
C LEU A 184 14.65 4.56 0.17
N GLU A 185 15.63 5.11 -0.52
CA GLU A 185 15.50 6.08 -1.60
C GLU A 185 15.70 5.32 -2.90
N GLU A 186 14.80 5.45 -3.87
CA GLU A 186 14.97 4.93 -5.23
C GLU A 186 14.81 6.08 -6.23
N TYR A 187 15.74 6.18 -7.19
CA TYR A 187 15.75 7.23 -8.21
C TYR A 187 15.30 6.63 -9.57
N PRO A 188 13.99 6.64 -9.90
CA PRO A 188 13.49 6.14 -11.18
C PRO A 188 13.96 7.00 -12.38
N ASP A 189 14.33 8.26 -12.15
CA ASP A 189 14.92 9.17 -13.13
C ASP A 189 15.72 10.28 -12.43
N GLU A 190 16.35 11.17 -13.19
CA GLU A 190 17.22 12.26 -12.68
C GLU A 190 16.49 13.33 -11.84
N LYS A 191 15.15 13.33 -11.81
CA LYS A 191 14.32 14.37 -11.19
C LYS A 191 13.45 13.83 -10.06
N ASN A 192 12.96 12.60 -10.19
CA ASN A 192 12.03 11.98 -9.26
C ASN A 192 12.76 11.05 -8.29
N MET A 193 12.30 11.03 -7.04
CA MET A 193 12.79 10.10 -6.02
C MET A 193 11.62 9.51 -5.24
N ILE A 194 11.62 8.20 -5.04
CA ILE A 194 10.64 7.49 -4.24
C ILE A 194 11.25 7.26 -2.86
N CYS A 195 10.71 7.94 -1.83
CA CYS A 195 11.02 7.62 -0.44
C CYS A 195 10.18 6.41 -0.02
N MET A 196 10.80 5.43 0.62
CA MET A 196 10.16 4.20 1.09
C MET A 196 10.64 3.86 2.50
N VAL A 197 9.75 3.33 3.34
CA VAL A 197 10.12 2.66 4.59
C VAL A 197 9.53 1.26 4.60
N THR A 198 10.32 0.28 5.07
CA THR A 198 9.86 -1.10 5.28
C THR A 198 8.68 -1.14 6.24
N LEU A 199 7.64 -1.87 5.87
CA LEU A 199 6.52 -2.19 6.76
C LEU A 199 6.69 -3.56 7.39
N ASP A 200 6.08 -3.72 8.55
CA ASP A 200 5.92 -4.98 9.26
C ASP A 200 4.58 -5.59 8.82
N ASP A 201 4.65 -6.72 8.10
CA ASP A 201 3.47 -7.33 7.49
C ASP A 201 2.41 -7.74 8.53
N ASP A 202 2.80 -8.14 9.75
CA ASP A 202 1.86 -8.46 10.83
C ASP A 202 1.15 -7.21 11.36
N LYS A 203 1.86 -6.07 11.45
CA LYS A 203 1.23 -4.77 11.80
C LYS A 203 0.29 -4.27 10.69
N VAL A 204 0.61 -4.51 9.42
CA VAL A 204 -0.30 -4.18 8.30
C VAL A 204 -1.52 -5.11 8.32
N GLN A 205 -1.34 -6.42 8.58
CA GLN A 205 -2.44 -7.35 8.78
C GLN A 205 -3.34 -6.92 9.95
N ASP A 206 -2.80 -6.68 11.15
CA ASP A 206 -3.55 -6.27 12.34
C ASP A 206 -4.44 -5.03 12.10
N MET A 207 -3.92 -4.05 11.35
CA MET A 207 -4.72 -2.91 10.89
C MET A 207 -5.91 -3.37 10.04
N HIS A 208 -5.69 -4.20 9.02
CA HIS A 208 -6.77 -4.74 8.17
C HIS A 208 -7.75 -5.61 8.95
N ARG A 209 -7.30 -6.39 9.95
CA ARG A 209 -8.20 -7.17 10.83
C ARG A 209 -9.16 -6.24 11.57
N LYS A 210 -8.67 -5.12 12.09
CA LYS A 210 -9.47 -4.10 12.80
C LYS A 210 -10.41 -3.34 11.89
N GLU A 211 -9.98 -3.01 10.68
CA GLU A 211 -10.82 -2.35 9.67
C GLU A 211 -11.92 -3.28 9.16
N LEU A 212 -11.56 -4.50 8.72
CA LEU A 212 -12.51 -5.52 8.24
C LEU A 212 -13.50 -5.92 9.33
N ALA A 213 -13.07 -6.15 10.57
CA ALA A 213 -14.00 -6.50 11.66
C ALA A 213 -15.04 -5.40 11.93
N LYS A 214 -14.65 -4.13 11.77
CA LYS A 214 -15.57 -2.97 11.88
C LYS A 214 -16.50 -2.86 10.67
N GLU A 215 -15.97 -3.03 9.45
CA GLU A 215 -16.78 -3.04 8.22
C GLU A 215 -17.81 -4.18 8.27
N TYR A 216 -17.40 -5.39 8.64
CA TYR A 216 -18.26 -6.58 8.70
C TYR A 216 -19.31 -6.49 9.80
N GLY A 217 -18.97 -5.98 10.99
CA GLY A 217 -19.96 -5.75 12.05
C GLY A 217 -21.12 -4.87 11.56
N ALA A 218 -20.81 -3.72 10.97
CA ALA A 218 -21.82 -2.81 10.41
C ALA A 218 -22.55 -3.39 9.18
N LEU A 219 -21.85 -4.17 8.34
CA LEU A 219 -22.43 -4.83 7.17
C LEU A 219 -23.51 -5.85 7.57
N TYR A 220 -23.21 -6.73 8.53
CA TYR A 220 -24.15 -7.76 8.97
C TYR A 220 -25.28 -7.20 9.83
N GLU A 221 -25.05 -6.17 10.64
CA GLU A 221 -26.13 -5.43 11.33
C GLU A 221 -27.12 -4.82 10.31
N ASN A 222 -26.59 -4.17 9.26
CA ASN A 222 -27.36 -3.59 8.17
C ASN A 222 -28.08 -4.65 7.32
N LEU A 223 -27.47 -5.81 7.08
CA LEU A 223 -28.11 -6.94 6.39
C LEU A 223 -29.26 -7.52 7.21
N LEU A 224 -28.99 -7.93 8.45
CA LEU A 224 -29.97 -8.60 9.33
C LEU A 224 -31.17 -7.68 9.62
N SER A 225 -30.95 -6.41 9.91
CA SER A 225 -32.03 -5.43 10.08
C SER A 225 -32.83 -5.18 8.79
N THR A 226 -32.20 -5.29 7.61
CA THR A 226 -32.90 -5.21 6.31
C THR A 226 -33.72 -6.47 6.02
N ILE A 227 -33.28 -7.66 6.45
CA ILE A 227 -34.04 -8.91 6.29
C ILE A 227 -35.25 -8.92 7.25
N LEU A 228 -35.03 -8.56 8.52
CA LEU A 228 -36.06 -8.56 9.56
C LEU A 228 -37.13 -7.47 9.39
N SER A 229 -36.91 -6.47 8.52
CA SER A 229 -37.93 -5.46 8.19
C SER A 229 -39.04 -5.98 7.27
N PHE A 230 -38.87 -7.16 6.66
CA PHE A 230 -39.89 -7.82 5.86
C PHE A 230 -40.88 -8.62 6.73
N LYS A 231 -42.16 -8.48 6.39
CA LYS A 231 -43.26 -9.28 6.95
C LYS A 231 -43.33 -10.62 6.21
N GLU A 232 -43.68 -11.69 6.91
CA GLU A 232 -43.72 -13.06 6.36
C GLU A 232 -44.52 -13.16 5.06
N LYS A 233 -45.72 -12.55 5.03
CA LYS A 233 -46.62 -12.50 3.86
C LYS A 233 -46.06 -11.75 2.64
N ASP A 234 -44.92 -11.08 2.77
CA ASP A 234 -44.28 -10.26 1.74
C ASP A 234 -42.85 -10.78 1.40
N TYR A 235 -42.25 -11.60 2.27
CA TYR A 235 -40.86 -12.07 2.15
C TYR A 235 -40.59 -12.95 0.92
N ASN A 236 -41.56 -13.74 0.47
CA ASN A 236 -41.47 -14.56 -0.73
C ASN A 236 -42.09 -13.89 -1.99
N LYS A 237 -42.63 -12.66 -1.89
CA LYS A 237 -43.22 -11.96 -3.04
C LYS A 237 -42.17 -11.35 -3.97
N ARG A 238 -42.50 -11.29 -5.27
CA ARG A 238 -41.70 -10.61 -6.30
C ARG A 238 -42.44 -9.35 -6.77
N PRO A 239 -42.04 -8.13 -6.38
CA PRO A 239 -42.68 -6.90 -6.87
C PRO A 239 -42.24 -6.52 -8.30
N PHE A 240 -41.15 -7.09 -8.80
CA PHE A 240 -40.59 -6.79 -10.12
C PHE A 240 -40.65 -8.01 -11.05
N SER A 241 -41.21 -7.84 -12.25
CA SER A 241 -41.24 -8.90 -13.27
C SER A 241 -39.82 -9.28 -13.70
N GLY A 242 -39.54 -10.58 -13.80
CA GLY A 242 -38.19 -11.12 -14.03
C GLY A 242 -37.22 -10.95 -12.84
N GLY A 243 -37.69 -10.43 -11.70
CA GLY A 243 -36.88 -10.25 -10.50
C GLY A 243 -36.93 -11.44 -9.53
N TRP A 244 -36.25 -11.25 -8.40
CA TRP A 244 -36.23 -12.14 -7.24
C TRP A 244 -37.10 -11.58 -6.10
N SER A 245 -37.56 -12.46 -5.22
CA SER A 245 -38.18 -12.08 -3.94
C SER A 245 -37.11 -11.69 -2.90
N PRO A 246 -37.47 -11.04 -1.78
CA PRO A 246 -36.54 -10.83 -0.66
C PRO A 246 -35.82 -12.13 -0.27
N ALA A 247 -36.57 -13.21 -0.08
CA ALA A 247 -36.07 -14.55 0.22
C ALA A 247 -35.03 -15.06 -0.76
N GLN A 248 -35.25 -14.87 -2.06
CA GLN A 248 -34.32 -15.30 -3.12
C GLN A 248 -33.08 -14.41 -3.21
N VAL A 249 -33.17 -13.12 -2.87
CA VAL A 249 -31.99 -12.25 -2.75
C VAL A 249 -31.13 -12.70 -1.55
N VAL A 250 -31.75 -13.09 -0.44
CA VAL A 250 -31.03 -13.63 0.73
C VAL A 250 -30.43 -15.01 0.43
N ASP A 251 -31.13 -15.87 -0.31
CA ASP A 251 -30.59 -17.16 -0.74
C ASP A 251 -29.35 -16.99 -1.64
N HIS A 252 -29.40 -16.05 -2.59
CA HIS A 252 -28.23 -15.71 -3.41
C HIS A 252 -27.04 -15.20 -2.57
N ILE A 253 -27.27 -14.42 -1.51
CA ILE A 253 -26.20 -14.03 -0.57
C ILE A 253 -25.63 -15.28 0.12
N ILE A 254 -26.48 -16.16 0.67
CA ILE A 254 -26.07 -17.39 1.34
C ILE A 254 -25.20 -18.27 0.42
N GLN A 255 -25.60 -18.45 -0.84
CA GLN A 255 -24.84 -19.21 -1.83
C GLN A 255 -23.50 -18.53 -2.19
N ALA A 256 -23.53 -17.22 -2.49
CA ALA A 256 -22.37 -16.48 -2.99
C ALA A 256 -21.36 -16.08 -1.90
N THR A 257 -21.75 -16.10 -0.62
CA THR A 257 -20.90 -15.72 0.52
C THR A 257 -20.84 -16.80 1.60
N GLY A 258 -21.08 -18.07 1.27
CA GLY A 258 -21.11 -19.18 2.24
C GLY A 258 -19.76 -19.53 2.89
N GLY A 259 -18.66 -18.88 2.48
CA GLY A 259 -17.32 -19.04 3.04
C GLY A 259 -16.25 -18.42 2.13
N LEU A 260 -14.99 -18.54 2.53
CA LEU A 260 -13.84 -18.22 1.67
C LEU A 260 -13.40 -19.48 0.91
N PRO A 261 -13.09 -19.41 -0.40
CA PRO A 261 -12.51 -20.52 -1.15
C PRO A 261 -10.99 -20.57 -0.89
N ASP A 262 -10.61 -21.01 0.31
CA ASP A 262 -9.24 -20.82 0.85
C ASP A 262 -8.63 -22.06 1.54
N GLN A 263 -9.03 -23.25 1.08
CA GLN A 263 -8.46 -24.55 1.46
C GLN A 263 -7.05 -24.74 0.89
N TYR A 264 -6.79 -24.25 -0.33
CA TYR A 264 -5.46 -24.18 -0.93
C TYR A 264 -5.04 -22.72 -1.12
N THR A 265 -3.94 -22.33 -0.50
CA THR A 265 -3.37 -20.97 -0.60
C THR A 265 -1.85 -20.97 -0.75
N MET A 266 -1.32 -19.90 -1.34
CA MET A 266 0.11 -19.61 -1.45
C MET A 266 0.45 -18.18 -1.01
N ASP A 267 1.70 -17.93 -0.66
CA ASP A 267 2.25 -16.58 -0.43
C ASP A 267 1.90 -15.62 -1.58
N THR A 268 1.62 -14.35 -1.28
CA THR A 268 1.44 -13.35 -2.35
C THR A 268 2.77 -12.94 -2.98
N ASP A 269 2.79 -12.94 -4.31
CA ASP A 269 3.84 -12.40 -5.17
C ASP A 269 3.57 -10.96 -5.62
N ARG A 270 2.43 -10.39 -5.21
CA ARG A 270 1.92 -9.06 -5.58
C ARG A 270 1.40 -8.27 -4.37
N LEU A 271 0.89 -7.06 -4.59
CA LEU A 271 0.19 -6.32 -3.53
C LEU A 271 -1.11 -7.03 -3.18
N TYR A 272 -1.33 -7.29 -1.88
CA TYR A 272 -2.46 -8.08 -1.38
C TYR A 272 -3.85 -7.47 -1.65
N SER A 273 -3.91 -6.19 -2.02
CA SER A 273 -5.13 -5.42 -2.31
C SER A 273 -5.17 -4.85 -3.73
N GLU A 274 -4.32 -5.33 -4.64
CA GLU A 274 -4.22 -4.89 -6.04
C GLU A 274 -5.59 -4.85 -6.74
N LYS A 275 -6.45 -5.82 -6.44
CA LYS A 275 -7.75 -6.01 -7.11
C LYS A 275 -8.93 -5.41 -6.34
N ASP A 276 -8.71 -4.82 -5.17
CA ASP A 276 -9.77 -4.23 -4.32
C ASP A 276 -10.53 -3.12 -5.06
N GLU A 277 -9.84 -2.08 -5.54
CA GLU A 277 -10.50 -0.91 -6.14
C GLU A 277 -11.28 -1.24 -7.43
N MET A 278 -10.77 -2.15 -8.26
CA MET A 278 -11.52 -2.60 -9.45
C MET A 278 -12.73 -3.46 -9.09
N THR A 279 -12.63 -4.28 -8.03
CA THR A 279 -13.76 -5.07 -7.50
C THR A 279 -14.82 -4.14 -6.88
N ARG A 280 -14.38 -3.15 -6.08
CA ARG A 280 -15.19 -2.09 -5.49
C ARG A 280 -15.96 -1.32 -6.55
N SER A 281 -15.26 -0.84 -7.58
CA SER A 281 -15.83 -0.07 -8.69
C SER A 281 -16.91 -0.85 -9.46
N ALA A 282 -16.73 -2.17 -9.63
CA ALA A 282 -17.76 -3.02 -10.23
C ALA A 282 -18.96 -3.23 -9.28
N PHE A 283 -18.71 -3.72 -8.06
CA PHE A 283 -19.78 -4.18 -7.15
C PHE A 283 -20.54 -3.06 -6.42
N LEU A 284 -20.02 -1.82 -6.40
CA LEU A 284 -20.74 -0.65 -5.88
C LEU A 284 -21.32 0.27 -6.98
N ASN A 285 -21.04 0.02 -8.27
CA ASN A 285 -21.77 0.67 -9.37
C ASN A 285 -23.15 -0.01 -9.55
N PHE A 286 -24.21 0.65 -9.09
CA PHE A 286 -25.58 0.10 -9.11
C PHE A 286 -26.35 0.34 -10.42
N ASP A 287 -25.79 1.06 -11.38
CA ASP A 287 -26.40 1.30 -12.69
C ASP A 287 -26.05 0.17 -13.69
N THR A 288 -24.88 -0.46 -13.51
CA THR A 288 -24.49 -1.68 -14.24
C THR A 288 -25.36 -2.87 -13.83
N LYS A 289 -26.16 -3.39 -14.77
CA LYS A 289 -26.83 -4.69 -14.60
C LYS A 289 -25.80 -5.81 -14.66
N MET A 290 -25.87 -6.73 -13.70
CA MET A 290 -25.09 -7.95 -13.63
C MET A 290 -26.07 -9.14 -13.58
N GLN A 291 -25.68 -10.27 -14.14
CA GLN A 291 -26.38 -11.54 -13.93
C GLN A 291 -25.54 -12.41 -12.98
N ALA A 292 -26.21 -13.14 -12.09
CA ALA A 292 -25.54 -14.18 -11.33
C ALA A 292 -25.18 -15.37 -12.25
N PRO A 293 -24.04 -16.05 -12.04
CA PRO A 293 -23.76 -17.33 -12.67
C PRO A 293 -24.87 -18.35 -12.38
N ASP A 294 -25.11 -19.29 -13.29
CA ASP A 294 -26.20 -20.26 -13.17
C ASP A 294 -26.14 -21.11 -11.90
N PHE A 295 -24.94 -21.42 -11.42
CA PHE A 295 -24.69 -22.16 -10.17
C PHE A 295 -24.87 -21.32 -8.89
N LEU A 296 -25.16 -20.02 -9.02
CA LEU A 296 -25.50 -19.09 -7.93
C LEU A 296 -26.92 -18.52 -8.07
N GLN A 297 -27.77 -19.08 -8.95
CA GLN A 297 -29.16 -18.66 -9.02
C GLN A 297 -29.95 -19.24 -7.83
N PRO A 298 -30.75 -18.42 -7.12
CA PRO A 298 -31.50 -18.89 -5.96
C PRO A 298 -32.58 -19.90 -6.35
N GLU A 299 -32.85 -20.87 -5.47
CA GLU A 299 -33.84 -21.92 -5.75
C GLU A 299 -35.25 -21.33 -5.96
N GLN A 300 -36.06 -22.00 -6.79
CA GLN A 300 -37.40 -21.56 -7.14
C GLN A 300 -38.45 -22.16 -6.19
N ARG A 301 -38.34 -21.80 -4.90
CA ARG A 301 -39.24 -22.20 -3.81
C ARG A 301 -39.56 -21.03 -2.88
N ASP A 302 -40.43 -21.26 -1.91
CA ASP A 302 -40.58 -20.40 -0.74
C ASP A 302 -39.49 -20.73 0.31
N TYR A 303 -39.15 -19.73 1.12
CA TYR A 303 -38.16 -19.81 2.21
C TYR A 303 -38.76 -19.29 3.51
N ASN A 304 -38.32 -19.88 4.62
CA ASN A 304 -38.52 -19.34 5.96
C ASN A 304 -37.48 -18.23 6.22
N ARG A 305 -37.94 -17.04 6.62
CA ARG A 305 -37.06 -15.89 6.89
C ARG A 305 -36.09 -16.16 8.05
N ASP A 306 -36.58 -16.78 9.12
CA ASP A 306 -35.83 -16.90 10.37
C ASP A 306 -34.77 -18.02 10.29
N GLU A 307 -34.99 -19.05 9.46
CA GLU A 307 -33.96 -20.01 9.06
C GLU A 307 -32.85 -19.35 8.24
N GLN A 308 -33.18 -18.50 7.26
CA GLN A 308 -32.18 -17.76 6.50
C GLN A 308 -31.41 -16.74 7.35
N VAL A 309 -32.08 -16.05 8.28
CA VAL A 309 -31.44 -15.18 9.29
C VAL A 309 -30.39 -15.95 10.07
N LYS A 310 -30.76 -17.11 10.64
CA LYS A 310 -29.84 -17.97 11.40
C LYS A 310 -28.64 -18.45 10.55
N THR A 311 -28.85 -18.72 9.26
CA THR A 311 -27.77 -19.09 8.32
C THR A 311 -26.82 -17.90 8.06
N ILE A 312 -27.36 -16.69 7.85
CA ILE A 312 -26.58 -15.46 7.71
C ILE A 312 -25.75 -15.15 8.98
N GLU A 313 -26.28 -15.43 10.17
CA GLU A 313 -25.51 -15.30 11.43
C GLU A 313 -24.35 -16.30 11.53
N GLY A 314 -24.55 -17.55 11.08
CA GLY A 314 -23.45 -18.53 10.99
C GLY A 314 -22.34 -18.08 10.03
N ILE A 315 -22.72 -17.54 8.86
CA ILE A 315 -21.80 -16.99 7.87
C ILE A 315 -21.04 -15.76 8.41
N ARG A 316 -21.74 -14.84 9.10
CA ARG A 316 -21.12 -13.71 9.82
C ARG A 316 -20.00 -14.21 10.73
N ASP A 317 -20.28 -15.21 11.55
CA ASP A 317 -19.32 -15.69 12.56
C ASP A 317 -18.12 -16.41 11.93
N GLN A 318 -18.31 -17.14 10.82
CA GLN A 318 -17.23 -17.72 10.02
C GLN A 318 -16.33 -16.67 9.35
N HIS A 319 -16.91 -15.57 8.83
CA HIS A 319 -16.13 -14.46 8.28
C HIS A 319 -15.38 -13.69 9.37
N MET A 320 -16.03 -13.38 10.51
CA MET A 320 -15.38 -12.72 11.64
C MET A 320 -14.27 -13.60 12.25
N GLN A 321 -14.41 -14.93 12.22
CA GLN A 321 -13.32 -15.86 12.53
C GLN A 321 -12.19 -15.76 11.49
N SER A 322 -12.50 -15.80 10.19
CA SER A 322 -11.47 -15.74 9.14
C SER A 322 -10.68 -14.42 9.15
N ILE A 323 -11.38 -13.30 9.38
CA ILE A 323 -10.79 -11.96 9.58
C ILE A 323 -9.82 -11.94 10.77
N ARG A 324 -10.09 -12.70 11.83
CA ARG A 324 -9.27 -12.74 13.05
C ARG A 324 -8.09 -13.71 12.95
N ASP A 325 -8.32 -14.92 12.43
CA ASP A 325 -7.43 -16.08 12.63
C ASP A 325 -6.55 -16.45 11.41
N LYS A 326 -6.92 -16.07 10.18
CA LYS A 326 -6.21 -16.48 8.95
C LYS A 326 -5.27 -15.40 8.42
N ASP A 327 -4.17 -15.78 7.76
CA ASP A 327 -3.35 -14.82 7.00
C ASP A 327 -4.19 -14.16 5.89
N LEU A 328 -4.29 -12.83 5.92
CA LEU A 328 -5.09 -12.05 4.98
C LEU A 328 -4.43 -11.89 3.61
N PHE A 329 -3.11 -12.07 3.50
CA PHE A 329 -2.35 -11.72 2.30
C PHE A 329 -2.16 -12.90 1.33
N ALA A 330 -2.17 -14.15 1.80
CA ALA A 330 -2.11 -15.31 0.92
C ALA A 330 -3.19 -15.32 -0.18
N ILE A 331 -2.78 -15.77 -1.36
CA ILE A 331 -3.59 -15.95 -2.56
C ILE A 331 -4.40 -17.24 -2.44
N CYS A 332 -5.70 -17.16 -2.72
CA CYS A 332 -6.63 -18.27 -2.77
C CYS A 332 -6.64 -18.96 -4.13
N LEU A 333 -6.59 -20.30 -4.12
CA LEU A 333 -6.44 -21.13 -5.33
C LEU A 333 -7.65 -22.03 -5.63
N ASP A 334 -8.59 -22.20 -4.69
CA ASP A 334 -9.77 -23.08 -4.89
C ASP A 334 -10.78 -22.54 -5.91
N PHE A 335 -10.77 -21.23 -6.17
CA PHE A 335 -11.64 -20.59 -7.16
C PHE A 335 -10.99 -19.35 -7.78
N GLU A 336 -10.90 -19.32 -9.12
CA GLU A 336 -10.59 -18.11 -9.86
C GLU A 336 -11.87 -17.32 -10.15
N MET A 337 -11.90 -16.06 -9.68
CA MET A 337 -13.01 -15.17 -9.95
C MET A 337 -13.02 -14.80 -11.45
N PRO A 338 -14.15 -14.92 -12.17
CA PRO A 338 -14.24 -14.50 -13.57
C PRO A 338 -13.74 -13.05 -13.76
N VAL A 339 -12.97 -12.80 -14.81
CA VAL A 339 -12.24 -11.53 -15.09
C VAL A 339 -11.08 -11.21 -14.13
N TRP A 340 -11.20 -11.49 -12.83
CA TRP A 340 -10.20 -11.10 -11.83
C TRP A 340 -9.13 -12.17 -11.52
N GLY A 341 -9.36 -13.44 -11.85
CA GLY A 341 -8.46 -14.56 -11.54
C GLY A 341 -8.40 -14.87 -10.04
N THR A 342 -7.24 -15.32 -9.55
CA THR A 342 -7.02 -15.58 -8.11
C THR A 342 -7.01 -14.30 -7.29
N LEU A 343 -7.71 -14.31 -6.15
CA LEU A 343 -7.80 -13.21 -5.18
C LEU A 343 -7.09 -13.59 -3.88
N THR A 344 -6.59 -12.62 -3.11
CA THR A 344 -6.14 -12.86 -1.73
C THR A 344 -7.31 -13.08 -0.78
N ARG A 345 -7.06 -13.60 0.44
CA ARG A 345 -8.10 -13.63 1.48
C ARG A 345 -8.66 -12.23 1.78
N TYR A 346 -7.81 -11.20 1.77
CA TYR A 346 -8.23 -9.80 1.87
C TYR A 346 -9.20 -9.42 0.73
N GLU A 347 -8.82 -9.63 -0.52
CA GLU A 347 -9.65 -9.28 -1.69
C GLU A 347 -10.97 -10.07 -1.75
N TRP A 348 -10.98 -11.34 -1.35
CA TRP A 348 -12.20 -12.12 -1.16
C TRP A 348 -13.13 -11.50 -0.11
N LEU A 349 -12.59 -11.05 1.03
CA LEU A 349 -13.36 -10.36 2.06
C LEU A 349 -13.87 -8.98 1.59
N LYS A 350 -13.13 -8.25 0.75
CA LYS A 350 -13.63 -7.01 0.13
C LYS A 350 -14.74 -7.32 -0.88
N PHE A 351 -14.57 -8.33 -1.75
CA PHE A 351 -15.59 -8.81 -2.69
C PHE A 351 -16.90 -9.15 -1.97
N ILE A 352 -16.85 -10.01 -0.94
CA ILE A 352 -18.03 -10.41 -0.15
C ILE A 352 -18.72 -9.18 0.47
N GLY A 353 -17.94 -8.22 0.98
CA GLY A 353 -18.47 -6.97 1.52
C GLY A 353 -19.22 -6.12 0.48
N TYR A 354 -18.66 -5.97 -0.72
CA TYR A 354 -19.28 -5.19 -1.80
C TYR A 354 -20.48 -5.91 -2.43
N HIS A 355 -20.40 -7.23 -2.64
CA HIS A 355 -21.51 -8.07 -3.09
C HIS A 355 -22.69 -7.99 -2.11
N THR A 356 -22.45 -8.23 -0.83
CA THR A 356 -23.48 -8.11 0.22
C THR A 356 -24.09 -6.71 0.24
N THR A 357 -23.27 -5.66 0.14
CA THR A 357 -23.75 -4.26 0.04
C THR A 357 -24.68 -4.03 -1.16
N ARG A 358 -24.36 -4.62 -2.32
CA ARG A 358 -25.19 -4.57 -3.54
C ARG A 358 -26.55 -5.22 -3.33
N HIS A 359 -26.60 -6.35 -2.63
CA HIS A 359 -27.86 -7.05 -2.36
C HIS A 359 -28.66 -6.44 -1.20
N ILE A 360 -28.02 -5.78 -0.22
CA ILE A 360 -28.73 -4.90 0.74
C ILE A 360 -29.45 -3.76 0.00
N HIS A 361 -28.81 -3.14 -1.00
CA HIS A 361 -29.44 -2.11 -1.85
C HIS A 361 -30.62 -2.67 -2.66
N GLN A 362 -30.49 -3.90 -3.19
CA GLN A 362 -31.59 -4.61 -3.86
C GLN A 362 -32.75 -4.90 -2.90
N LEU A 363 -32.48 -5.42 -1.70
CA LEU A 363 -33.49 -5.65 -0.66
C LEU A 363 -34.22 -4.36 -0.29
N LYS A 364 -33.52 -3.24 -0.11
CA LYS A 364 -34.16 -1.95 0.20
C LYS A 364 -35.01 -1.40 -0.94
N LYS A 365 -34.62 -1.65 -2.21
CA LYS A 365 -35.48 -1.37 -3.38
C LYS A 365 -36.75 -2.24 -3.41
N ILE A 366 -36.65 -3.50 -3.00
CA ILE A 366 -37.78 -4.44 -2.92
C ILE A 366 -38.71 -4.08 -1.75
N HIS A 367 -38.16 -3.71 -0.60
CA HIS A 367 -38.93 -3.32 0.61
C HIS A 367 -39.84 -2.12 0.37
N ASN A 368 -39.34 -1.12 -0.37
CA ASN A 368 -40.12 0.06 -0.78
C ASN A 368 -41.23 -0.25 -1.82
N ALA A 369 -41.45 -1.50 -2.20
CA ALA A 369 -42.34 -1.92 -3.29
C ALA A 369 -43.32 -3.07 -2.92
N VAL A 370 -43.49 -3.41 -1.64
CA VAL A 370 -44.33 -4.54 -1.14
C VAL A 370 -45.29 -4.19 0.00
#